data_AF-A0A7R9YN73-F1
#
_entry.id   AF-A0A7R9YN73-F1
#
_cell.length_a   1.000
_cell.length_b   1.000
_cell.length_c   1.000
_cell.angle_alpha   90.00
_cell.angle_beta   90.00
_cell.angle_gamma   90.00
#
_symmetry.space_group_name_H-M   'P 1'
#
loop_
_entity.id
_entity.type
_entity.pdbx_description
1 polymer ?
#
loop_
_entity_poly.entity_id
_entity_poly.type
_entity_poly.pdbx_seq_one_letter_code
_entity_poly.pdbx_strand_id
1 'polypeptide(L)'
;AFESTQLPGDYFFLDVFCENYKVLTGQRIATVQYLSGSFEQRIARVSRSLVVMSPWEKPACLERTWCMYEMLLTSITDAELLVATPMADQAIFHWTLLNDF
;
A
#
# COMPACT_ATOMS: atom_id res chain seq x y z
N ALA A 1 7.09 8.73 -24.25
CA ALA A 1 8.07 9.05 -23.19
C ALA A 1 7.38 10.04 -22.28
N PHE A 2 7.08 9.66 -21.03
CA PHE A 2 6.52 10.60 -20.05
C PHE A 2 7.70 11.27 -19.36
N GLU A 3 7.90 12.55 -19.67
CA GLU A 3 8.91 13.40 -19.04
C GLU A 3 8.60 13.55 -17.56
N SER A 4 9.51 13.06 -16.71
CA SER A 4 9.45 13.26 -15.28
C SER A 4 10.03 14.62 -14.93
N THR A 5 9.19 15.62 -14.76
CA THR A 5 9.55 16.84 -14.05
C THR A 5 9.66 16.51 -12.56
N GLN A 6 10.87 16.55 -12.05
CA GLN A 6 11.22 16.27 -10.66
C GLN A 6 10.75 17.44 -9.80
N LEU A 7 9.71 17.26 -8.98
CA LEU A 7 9.29 18.22 -7.95
C LEU A 7 9.85 17.76 -6.59
N PRO A 8 10.42 18.66 -5.77
CA PRO A 8 10.93 18.31 -4.45
C PRO A 8 9.75 18.19 -3.47
N GLY A 9 9.22 16.99 -3.33
CA GLY A 9 8.16 16.67 -2.38
C GLY A 9 8.07 15.16 -2.21
N ASP A 10 7.89 14.71 -0.97
CA ASP A 10 7.70 13.31 -0.65
C ASP A 10 6.55 12.74 -1.50
N TYR A 11 6.83 11.66 -2.23
CA TYR A 11 5.83 10.99 -3.05
C TYR A 11 5.04 10.04 -2.16
N PHE A 12 3.73 10.27 -2.03
CA PHE A 12 2.81 9.30 -1.43
C PHE A 12 2.17 8.49 -2.55
N PHE A 13 2.34 7.17 -2.53
CA PHE A 13 1.51 6.28 -3.33
C PHE A 13 0.17 6.14 -2.59
N LEU A 14 -0.87 6.79 -3.12
CA LEU A 14 -2.24 6.56 -2.70
C LEU A 14 -2.78 5.40 -3.52
N ASP A 15 -3.20 4.33 -2.84
CA ASP A 15 -3.85 3.19 -3.48
C ASP A 15 -5.18 3.63 -4.14
N VAL A 16 -5.15 3.77 -5.47
CA VAL A 16 -6.32 4.07 -6.31
C VAL A 16 -7.15 2.81 -6.60
N PHE A 17 -6.73 1.61 -6.19
CA PHE A 17 -7.52 0.38 -6.36
C PHE A 17 -8.73 0.28 -5.41
N CYS A 18 -8.94 1.28 -4.55
CA CYS A 18 -10.23 1.54 -3.93
C CYS A 18 -11.28 2.09 -4.92
N GLU A 19 -10.92 2.38 -6.17
CA GLU A 19 -11.89 2.67 -7.23
C GLU A 19 -12.70 1.42 -7.58
N ASN A 20 -14.01 1.56 -7.43
CA ASN A 20 -15.03 0.58 -7.76
C ASN A 20 -14.78 -0.02 -9.15
N TYR A 21 -14.39 -1.31 -9.19
CA TYR A 21 -14.10 -2.11 -10.39
C TYR A 21 -15.12 -1.98 -11.54
N LYS A 22 -16.32 -1.46 -11.26
CA LYS A 22 -17.37 -1.15 -12.24
C LYS A 22 -17.01 -0.04 -13.24
N VAL A 23 -16.04 0.83 -12.96
CA VAL A 23 -15.62 1.89 -13.91
C VAL A 23 -14.55 1.39 -14.90
N LEU A 24 -13.79 0.36 -14.52
CA LEU A 24 -12.73 -0.23 -15.36
C LEU A 24 -13.25 -1.23 -16.40
N THR A 25 -14.49 -1.70 -16.29
CA THR A 25 -15.07 -2.68 -17.24
C THR A 25 -15.47 -2.06 -18.59
N GLY A 26 -15.35 -0.74 -18.78
CA GLY A 26 -15.51 -0.10 -20.08
C GLY A 26 -14.30 -0.23 -21.00
N GLN A 27 -13.08 -0.44 -20.46
CA GLN A 27 -11.86 -0.55 -21.26
C GLN A 27 -10.84 -1.52 -20.62
N ARG A 28 -10.57 -2.60 -21.36
CA ARG A 28 -9.44 -3.55 -21.22
C ARG A 28 -9.23 -4.14 -19.82
N ILE A 29 -9.67 -5.39 -19.68
CA ILE A 29 -9.26 -6.34 -18.64
C ILE A 29 -7.74 -6.22 -18.41
N ALA A 30 -7.35 -5.80 -17.20
CA ALA A 30 -5.96 -5.86 -16.76
C ALA A 30 -5.52 -7.34 -16.81
N THR A 31 -4.64 -7.68 -17.75
CA THR A 31 -4.14 -9.06 -17.88
C THR A 31 -3.23 -9.39 -16.69
N VAL A 32 -3.10 -10.68 -16.37
CA VAL A 32 -2.19 -11.14 -15.30
C VAL A 32 -0.78 -10.62 -15.52
N GLN A 33 -0.27 -10.66 -16.75
CA GLN A 33 1.04 -10.12 -17.11
C GLN A 33 1.16 -8.60 -16.91
N TYR A 34 0.10 -7.84 -17.18
CA TYR A 34 0.09 -6.41 -16.92
C TYR A 34 0.15 -6.15 -15.41
N LEU A 35 -0.65 -6.89 -14.64
CA LEU A 35 -0.72 -6.77 -13.18
C LEU A 35 0.55 -7.25 -12.47
N SER A 36 1.24 -8.27 -12.98
CA SER A 36 2.49 -8.73 -12.37
C SER A 36 3.67 -7.83 -12.75
N GLY A 37 3.92 -7.64 -14.04
CA GLY A 37 5.14 -6.96 -14.50
C GLY A 37 5.11 -5.45 -14.35
N SER A 38 4.01 -4.79 -14.73
CA SER A 38 3.96 -3.32 -14.70
C SER A 38 3.77 -2.77 -13.29
N PHE A 39 3.20 -3.58 -12.39
CA PHE A 39 2.94 -3.19 -11.02
C PHE A 39 4.18 -3.30 -10.14
N GLU A 40 4.90 -4.42 -10.23
CA GLU A 40 6.19 -4.60 -9.58
C GLU A 40 7.17 -3.47 -9.94
N GLN A 41 7.24 -3.11 -11.22
CA GLN A 41 8.07 -1.99 -11.68
C GLN A 41 7.65 -0.63 -11.10
N ARG A 42 6.35 -0.43 -10.84
CA ARG A 42 5.86 0.81 -10.22
C ARG A 42 6.21 0.86 -8.74
N ILE A 43 6.02 -0.25 -8.01
CA ILE A 43 6.41 -0.33 -6.60
C ILE A 43 7.92 -0.19 -6.45
N ALA A 44 8.73 -0.88 -7.27
CA ALA A 44 10.18 -0.72 -7.26
C ALA A 44 10.64 0.73 -7.54
N ARG A 45 9.87 1.49 -8.32
CA ARG A 45 10.15 2.92 -8.57
C ARG A 45 9.77 3.80 -7.37
N VAL A 46 8.77 3.40 -6.60
CA VAL A 46 8.33 4.08 -5.39
C VAL A 46 9.17 3.53 -4.24
N SER A 47 10.30 4.18 -3.97
CA SER A 47 11.29 3.73 -2.98
C SER A 47 10.79 3.57 -1.55
N ARG A 48 9.53 3.96 -1.25
CA ARG A 48 8.90 3.88 0.07
C ARG A 48 7.40 3.60 -0.01
N SER A 49 6.92 2.65 0.79
CA SER A 49 5.50 2.34 0.97
C SER A 49 5.11 2.61 2.43
N LEU A 50 3.95 3.24 2.64
CA LEU A 50 3.38 3.44 3.98
C LEU A 50 2.13 2.58 4.14
N VAL A 51 2.14 1.69 5.13
CA VAL A 51 0.97 0.90 5.55
C VAL A 51 0.39 1.52 6.81
N VAL A 52 -0.86 1.94 6.73
CA VAL A 52 -1.62 2.37 7.91
C VAL A 52 -2.38 1.17 8.45
N MET A 53 -1.99 0.70 9.64
CA MET A 53 -2.67 -0.40 10.34
C MET A 53 -3.81 0.17 11.20
N SER A 54 -5.00 0.26 10.60
CA SER A 54 -6.21 0.70 11.31
C SER A 54 -7.45 -0.08 10.84
N PRO A 55 -8.38 -0.42 11.75
CA PRO A 55 -8.21 -0.38 13.21
C PRO A 55 -7.06 -1.32 13.65
N TRP A 56 -6.32 -0.99 14.72
CA TRP A 56 -5.11 -1.74 15.09
C TRP A 56 -5.37 -3.24 15.37
N GLU A 57 -6.53 -3.56 15.98
CA GLU A 57 -6.91 -4.92 16.39
C GLU A 57 -7.22 -5.83 15.19
N LYS A 58 -7.69 -5.24 14.09
CA LYS A 58 -8.05 -5.92 12.86
C LYS A 58 -7.79 -5.01 11.66
N PRO A 59 -6.51 -4.80 11.28
CA PRO A 59 -6.17 -3.82 10.26
C PRO A 59 -6.81 -4.17 8.92
N ALA A 60 -7.60 -3.25 8.37
CA ALA A 60 -8.30 -3.50 7.10
C ALA A 60 -7.33 -3.79 5.95
N CYS A 61 -6.10 -3.26 6.01
CA CYS A 61 -5.04 -3.53 5.04
C CYS A 61 -4.58 -4.99 5.04
N LEU A 62 -4.73 -5.74 6.14
CA LEU A 62 -4.38 -7.17 6.19
C LEU A 62 -5.51 -8.07 5.70
N GLU A 63 -6.74 -7.56 5.59
CA GLU A 63 -7.88 -8.30 5.04
C GLU A 63 -8.01 -8.17 3.51
N ARG A 64 -7.19 -7.33 2.89
CA ARG A 64 -7.22 -7.06 1.45
C ARG A 64 -6.01 -7.67 0.77
N THR A 65 -6.25 -8.67 -0.09
CA THR A 65 -5.20 -9.37 -0.85
C THR A 65 -4.28 -8.43 -1.62
N TRP A 66 -4.80 -7.31 -2.14
CA TRP A 66 -4.00 -6.32 -2.86
C TRP A 66 -3.00 -5.60 -1.96
N CYS A 67 -3.43 -5.14 -0.78
CA CYS A 67 -2.54 -4.52 0.18
C CYS A 67 -1.43 -5.50 0.63
N MET A 68 -1.77 -6.78 0.85
CA MET A 68 -0.76 -7.80 1.16
C MET A 68 0.22 -8.04 0.00
N TYR A 69 -0.27 -8.03 -1.24
CA TYR A 69 0.57 -8.16 -2.43
C TYR A 69 1.53 -6.96 -2.58
N GLU A 70 1.07 -5.75 -2.30
CA GLU A 70 1.90 -4.53 -2.29
C GLU A 70 2.98 -4.56 -1.21
N MET A 71 2.65 -5.03 -0.01
CA MET A 71 3.63 -5.23 1.06
C MET A 71 4.70 -6.26 0.65
N LEU A 72 4.28 -7.35 0.00
CA LEU A 72 5.20 -8.34 -0.55
C LEU A 72 6.08 -7.75 -1.65
N LEU A 73 5.51 -6.98 -2.58
CA LEU A 73 6.29 -6.35 -3.64
C LEU A 73 7.28 -5.33 -3.07
N THR A 74 6.87 -4.55 -2.08
CA THR A 74 7.76 -3.61 -1.38
C THR A 74 8.93 -4.37 -0.76
N SER A 75 8.67 -5.49 -0.08
CA SER A 75 9.72 -6.27 0.60
C SER A 75 10.72 -6.96 -0.35
N ILE A 76 10.31 -7.30 -1.58
CA ILE A 76 11.20 -7.91 -2.58
C ILE A 76 11.89 -6.90 -3.51
N THR A 77 11.49 -5.62 -3.50
CA THR A 77 12.00 -4.58 -4.42
C THR A 77 13.00 -3.61 -3.78
N ASP A 78 13.54 -3.94 -2.59
CA ASP A 78 14.45 -3.08 -1.80
C ASP A 78 13.85 -1.70 -1.42
N ALA A 79 12.53 -1.56 -1.58
CA ALA A 79 11.78 -0.39 -1.16
C ALA A 79 11.53 -0.42 0.36
N GLU A 80 11.51 0.75 0.99
CA GLU A 80 11.29 0.86 2.43
C GLU A 80 9.80 0.69 2.77
N LEU A 81 9.47 -0.24 3.66
CA LEU A 81 8.11 -0.41 4.17
C LEU A 81 7.97 0.25 5.55
N LEU A 82 7.24 1.35 5.59
CA LEU A 82 6.87 2.06 6.81
C LEU A 82 5.50 1.59 7.30
N VAL A 83 5.38 1.34 8.60
CA VAL A 83 4.12 0.99 9.25
C VAL A 83 3.72 2.10 10.21
N ALA A 84 2.48 2.57 10.10
CA ALA A 84 1.92 3.60 10.97
C ALA A 84 0.60 3.15 11.56
N THR A 85 0.32 3.63 12.77
CA THR A 85 -0.95 3.46 13.48
C THR A 85 -1.53 4.85 13.76
N PRO A 86 -2.82 5.10 13.47
CA PRO A 86 -3.43 6.40 13.75
C PRO A 86 -3.38 6.75 15.24
N MET A 87 -3.27 8.05 15.54
CA MET A 87 -3.26 8.56 16.92
C MET A 87 -4.44 8.05 17.76
N ALA A 88 -5.63 7.88 17.15
CA ALA A 88 -6.81 7.36 17.82
C ALA A 88 -6.63 5.91 18.32
N ASP A 89 -5.84 5.12 17.60
CA ASP A 89 -5.58 3.71 17.89
C ASP A 89 -4.32 3.52 18.76
N GLN A 90 -3.41 4.50 18.80
CA GLN A 90 -2.13 4.40 19.52
C GLN A 90 -2.29 4.15 21.02
N ALA A 91 -3.25 4.82 21.68
CA ALA A 91 -3.44 4.69 23.12
C ALA A 91 -3.86 3.27 23.51
N ILE A 92 -4.80 2.68 22.78
CA ILE A 92 -5.28 1.32 23.02
C ILE A 92 -4.25 0.29 22.57
N PHE A 93 -3.55 0.50 21.46
CA PHE A 93 -2.45 -0.35 21.02
C PHE A 93 -1.34 -0.44 22.08
N HIS A 94 -0.89 0.71 22.59
CA HIS A 94 0.16 0.77 23.61
C HIS A 94 -0.29 0.16 24.95
N TRP A 95 -1.56 0.40 25.34
CA TRP A 95 -2.11 -0.23 26.53
C TRP A 95 -2.14 -1.75 26.39
N THR A 96 -2.64 -2.28 25.27
CA THR A 96 -2.67 -3.73 25.03
C THR A 96 -1.25 -4.31 25.05
N LEU A 97 -0.30 -3.71 24.32
CA LEU A 97 1.09 -4.18 24.27
C LEU A 97 1.74 -4.31 25.66
N LEU A 98 1.41 -3.40 26.58
CA LEU A 98 1.94 -3.40 27.94
C LEU A 98 1.16 -4.27 28.93
N ASN A 99 0.00 -4.81 28.56
CA ASN A 99 -0.87 -5.57 29.46
C ASN A 99 -1.30 -6.94 28.89
N ASP A 100 -0.75 -7.35 27.76
CA ASP A 100 -0.99 -8.65 27.10
C ASP A 100 -0.06 -9.74 27.68
N PHE A 101 -0.25 -10.06 28.97
CA PHE A 101 0.47 -11.12 29.69
C PHE A 101 -0.48 -12.19 30.23
#